data_AF-A0A7Y0SN76-F1
#
_entry.id   AF-A0A7Y0SN76-F1
#
_cell.length_a   1.000
_cell.length_b   1.000
_cell.length_c   1.000
_cell.angle_alpha   90.00
_cell.angle_beta   90.00
_cell.angle_gamma   90.00
#
_symmetry.space_group_name_H-M   'P 1'
#
loop_
_entity.id
_entity.type
_entity.pdbx_description
1 polymer ?
#
loop_
_entity_poly.entity_id
_entity_poly.type
_entity_poly.pdbx_seq_one_letter_code
_entity_poly.pdbx_strand_id
1 'polypeptide(L)'
;GHPDQTPEVKPRLPKHVVVHENQYQDLNLDDIQTYDQTMQNYYANRSSNQKQSTWSQEVTSKLAGESRPHILPYLNRKGLTKR
;
A
#
# COMPACT_ATOMS: atom_id res chain seq x y z
N GLY A 1 14.29 20.28 -1.81
CA GLY A 1 14.39 20.92 -0.48
C GLY A 1 15.45 20.22 0.34
N HIS A 2 15.81 20.77 1.49
CA HIS A 2 16.72 20.16 2.47
C HIS A 2 15.88 19.46 3.55
N PRO A 3 16.15 18.19 3.93
CA PRO A 3 15.36 17.47 4.93
C PRO A 3 15.47 18.11 6.33
N ASP A 4 14.34 18.25 7.02
CA ASP A 4 14.23 18.72 8.41
C ASP A 4 13.59 17.66 9.34
N GLN A 5 13.41 16.43 8.83
CA GLN A 5 12.76 15.32 9.53
C GLN A 5 13.49 14.00 9.28
N THR A 6 13.42 13.11 10.27
CA THR A 6 13.98 11.76 10.21
C THR A 6 12.86 10.73 10.44
N PRO A 7 12.01 10.45 9.43
CA PRO A 7 10.88 9.54 9.60
C PRO A 7 11.33 8.09 9.77
N GLU A 8 10.59 7.34 10.59
CA GLU A 8 10.79 5.89 10.75
C GLU A 8 10.57 5.13 9.44
N VAL A 9 11.33 4.05 9.26
CA VAL A 9 11.25 3.19 8.07
C VAL A 9 10.02 2.30 8.16
N LYS A 10 9.05 2.56 7.29
CA LYS A 10 7.89 1.67 7.12
C LYS A 10 8.35 0.32 6.54
N PRO A 11 7.98 -0.83 7.16
CA PRO A 11 8.21 -2.15 6.58
C PRO A 11 7.63 -2.30 5.15
N ARG A 12 8.12 -3.27 4.41
CA ARG A 12 7.64 -3.63 3.07
C ARG A 12 7.16 -5.07 3.06
N LEU A 13 6.27 -5.39 2.12
CA LEU A 13 5.86 -6.76 1.88
C LEU A 13 7.09 -7.66 1.68
N PRO A 14 7.05 -8.92 2.17
CA PRO A 14 8.10 -9.89 1.91
C PRO A 14 8.39 -10.02 0.42
N LYS A 15 9.66 -10.22 0.06
CA LYS A 15 10.09 -10.25 -1.35
C LYS A 15 9.37 -11.32 -2.16
N HIS A 16 9.14 -12.50 -1.59
CA HIS A 16 8.47 -13.62 -2.28
C HIS A 16 6.98 -13.36 -2.56
N VAL A 17 6.35 -12.43 -1.84
CA VAL A 17 4.99 -11.99 -2.14
C VAL A 17 4.96 -11.08 -3.38
N VAL A 18 6.02 -10.29 -3.58
CA VAL A 18 6.13 -9.30 -4.67
C VAL A 18 6.75 -9.89 -5.95
N VAL A 19 7.73 -10.77 -5.80
CA VAL A 19 8.51 -11.34 -6.90
C VAL A 19 8.03 -12.76 -7.15
N HIS A 20 7.55 -13.02 -8.36
CA HIS A 20 7.12 -14.34 -8.80
C HIS A 20 8.06 -14.88 -9.88
N GLU A 21 8.31 -16.18 -9.86
CA GLU A 21 9.18 -16.84 -10.83
C GLU A 21 8.36 -17.50 -11.92
N ASN A 22 8.66 -17.18 -13.19
CA ASN A 22 8.06 -17.72 -14.43
C ASN A 22 6.56 -17.41 -14.65
N GLN A 23 5.75 -17.42 -13.61
CA GLN A 23 4.31 -17.17 -13.66
C GLN A 23 3.83 -16.49 -12.38
N TYR A 24 2.70 -15.80 -12.49
CA TYR A 24 2.03 -15.21 -11.35
C TYR A 24 1.65 -16.30 -10.33
N GLN A 25 1.92 -16.04 -9.06
CA GLN A 25 1.57 -16.94 -7.95
C GLN A 25 0.35 -16.38 -7.22
N ASP A 26 -0.56 -17.26 -6.84
CA ASP A 26 -1.68 -16.89 -5.99
C ASP A 26 -1.18 -16.36 -4.64
N LEU A 27 -1.95 -15.45 -4.07
CA LEU A 27 -1.59 -14.82 -2.82
C LEU A 27 -1.76 -15.82 -1.66
N ASN A 28 -0.66 -16.14 -0.99
CA ASN A 28 -0.71 -16.87 0.27
C ASN A 28 -1.17 -15.95 1.40
N LEU A 29 -2.30 -16.29 2.03
CA LEU A 29 -2.87 -15.48 3.12
C LEU A 29 -2.03 -15.51 4.39
N ASP A 30 -1.27 -16.58 4.64
CA ASP A 30 -0.39 -16.68 5.81
C ASP A 30 0.76 -15.67 5.75
N ASP A 31 1.26 -15.39 4.54
CA ASP A 31 2.29 -14.38 4.31
C ASP A 31 1.75 -12.96 4.58
N ILE A 32 0.48 -12.72 4.20
CA ILE A 32 -0.19 -11.45 4.50
C ILE A 32 -0.48 -11.32 6.00
N GLN A 33 -0.91 -12.38 6.67
CA GLN A 33 -1.15 -12.37 8.11
C GLN A 33 0.15 -12.10 8.90
N THR A 34 1.26 -12.70 8.48
CA THR A 34 2.58 -12.45 9.07
C THR A 34 3.00 -10.99 8.87
N TYR A 35 2.79 -10.45 7.67
CA TYR A 35 3.08 -9.05 7.39
C TYR A 35 2.14 -8.09 8.14
N ASP A 36 0.89 -8.46 8.32
CA ASP A 36 -0.10 -7.70 9.09
C ASP A 36 0.32 -7.56 10.55
N GLN A 37 0.85 -8.62 11.17
CA GLN A 37 1.41 -8.54 12.53
C GLN A 37 2.60 -7.58 12.59
N THR A 38 3.49 -7.62 11.60
CA THR A 38 4.63 -6.69 11.48
C THR A 38 4.14 -5.25 11.39
N MET A 39 3.12 -5.01 10.58
CA MET A 39 2.56 -3.70 10.32
C MET A 39 1.75 -3.16 11.51
N GLN A 40 1.03 -4.02 12.22
CA GLN A 40 0.37 -3.66 13.48
C GLN A 40 1.38 -3.21 14.52
N ASN A 41 2.48 -3.96 14.70
CA ASN A 41 3.55 -3.58 15.60
C ASN A 41 4.19 -2.24 15.18
N TYR A 42 4.45 -2.04 13.90
CA TYR A 42 4.97 -0.78 13.37
C TYR A 42 4.03 0.39 13.65
N TYR A 43 2.73 0.27 13.35
CA TYR A 43 1.77 1.35 13.59
C TYR A 43 1.53 1.64 15.07
N ALA A 44 1.62 0.63 15.94
CA ALA A 44 1.47 0.82 17.39
C ALA A 44 2.67 1.57 18.00
N ASN A 45 3.88 1.32 17.51
CA ASN A 45 5.12 1.85 18.11
C ASN A 45 5.64 3.13 17.42
N ARG A 46 4.99 3.59 16.36
CA ARG A 46 5.42 4.79 15.63
C ARG A 46 5.36 6.04 16.50
N SER A 47 6.36 6.91 16.38
CA SER A 47 6.45 8.19 17.10
C SER A 47 5.33 9.20 16.78
N SER A 48 4.66 9.03 15.63
CA SER A 48 3.54 9.86 15.21
C SER A 48 2.48 9.04 14.47
N ASN A 49 1.23 9.47 14.54
CA ASN A 49 0.09 8.79 13.90
C ASN A 49 -0.05 7.32 14.31
N GLN A 50 0.10 7.07 15.62
CA GLN A 50 -0.10 5.74 16.19
C GLN A 50 -1.51 5.25 15.90
N LYS A 51 -1.63 3.98 15.51
CA LYS A 51 -2.92 3.34 15.30
C LYS A 51 -2.84 1.83 15.48
N GLN A 52 -3.96 1.26 15.87
CA GLN A 52 -4.15 -0.19 15.94
C GLN A 52 -4.84 -0.63 14.63
N SER A 53 -4.03 -0.97 13.64
CA SER A 53 -4.49 -1.36 12.31
C SER A 53 -3.46 -2.27 11.66
N THR A 54 -3.88 -3.08 10.70
CA THR A 54 -2.99 -3.94 9.91
C THR A 54 -2.74 -3.34 8.52
N TRP A 55 -1.92 -3.96 7.69
CA TRP A 55 -1.76 -3.49 6.31
C TRP A 55 -2.99 -3.84 5.46
N SER A 56 -3.53 -5.04 5.58
CA SER A 56 -4.71 -5.49 4.83
C SER A 56 -5.93 -4.62 5.12
N GLN A 57 -6.15 -4.24 6.39
CA GLN A 57 -7.24 -3.34 6.80
C GLN A 57 -7.11 -1.96 6.15
N GLU A 58 -5.91 -1.37 6.18
CA GLU A 58 -5.65 -0.06 5.59
C GLU A 58 -5.82 -0.06 4.07
N VAL A 59 -5.33 -1.11 3.40
CA VAL A 59 -5.49 -1.26 1.95
C VAL A 59 -6.96 -1.45 1.60
N THR A 60 -7.68 -2.31 2.32
CA THR A 60 -9.11 -2.56 2.09
C THR A 60 -9.91 -1.27 2.27
N SER A 61 -9.70 -0.54 3.37
CA SER A 61 -10.35 0.75 3.61
C SER A 61 -10.04 1.76 2.51
N LYS A 62 -8.79 1.80 2.04
CA LYS A 62 -8.36 2.75 0.99
C LYS A 62 -8.97 2.42 -0.38
N LEU A 63 -9.15 1.15 -0.70
CA LEU A 63 -9.68 0.67 -1.98
C LEU A 63 -11.21 0.59 -2.00
N ALA A 64 -11.88 0.60 -0.84
CA ALA A 64 -13.34 0.53 -0.76
C ALA A 64 -14.06 1.74 -1.39
N GLY A 65 -13.38 2.87 -1.58
CA GLY A 65 -13.95 4.07 -2.22
C GLY A 65 -13.32 4.40 -3.56
N GLU A 66 -14.04 5.16 -4.40
CA GLU A 66 -13.51 5.63 -5.68
C GLU A 66 -12.42 6.71 -5.48
N SER A 67 -11.19 6.40 -5.90
CA SER A 67 -10.10 7.37 -5.87
C SER A 67 -9.99 8.12 -7.20
N ARG A 68 -10.17 9.45 -7.15
CA ARG A 68 -9.98 10.36 -8.28
C ARG A 68 -10.80 9.94 -9.54
N PRO A 69 -12.14 9.85 -9.45
CA PRO A 69 -12.98 9.40 -10.57
C PRO A 69 -12.89 10.30 -11.82
N HIS A 70 -12.42 11.55 -11.66
CA HIS A 70 -12.25 12.52 -12.74
C HIS A 70 -11.03 12.29 -13.64
N ILE A 71 -10.13 11.34 -13.32
CA ILE A 71 -8.88 11.14 -14.06
C ILE A 71 -9.13 10.69 -15.50
N LEU A 72 -10.05 9.74 -15.72
CA LEU A 72 -10.37 9.30 -17.09
C LEU A 72 -10.92 10.45 -17.97
N PRO A 73 -11.93 11.23 -17.52
CA PRO A 73 -12.34 12.44 -18.23
C PRO A 73 -11.19 13.43 -18.48
N TYR A 74 -10.31 13.65 -17.50
CA TYR A 74 -9.16 14.54 -17.63
C TYR A 74 -8.20 14.07 -18.74
N LEU A 75 -7.82 12.79 -18.73
CA LEU A 75 -6.90 12.20 -19.72
C LEU A 75 -7.49 12.26 -21.13
N ASN A 76 -8.79 11.97 -21.26
CA ASN A 76 -9.51 12.08 -22.53
C ASN A 76 -9.53 13.52 -23.07
N ARG A 77 -9.74 14.53 -22.22
CA ARG A 77 -9.65 15.95 -22.62
C ARG A 77 -8.25 16.36 -23.07
N LYS A 78 -7.22 15.73 -22.52
CA LYS A 78 -5.81 15.95 -22.91
C LYS A 78 -5.37 15.12 -24.13
N GLY A 79 -6.24 14.26 -24.66
CA GLY A 79 -5.93 13.42 -25.83
C GLY A 79 -4.95 12.29 -25.52
N LEU A 80 -4.73 11.94 -24.26
CA LEU A 80 -3.73 10.93 -23.86
C LEU A 80 -4.26 9.49 -23.88
N THR A 81 -5.58 9.33 -23.81
CA THR A 81 -6.25 8.02 -23.73
C THR A 81 -7.46 7.92 -24.67
N LYS A 82 -7.61 8.86 -25.61
CA LYS A 82 -8.60 8.72 -26.68
C LYS A 82 -8.13 7.65 -27.66
N ARG A 83 -9.01 6.69 -27.96
CA ARG A 83 -8.85 5.78 -29.10
C ARG A 83 -9.22 6.51 -30.40
#